data_AF-A0A9W9Z3X9-F1
#
_entry.id   AF-A0A9W9Z3X9-F1
#
_cell.length_a   1.000
_cell.length_b   1.000
_cell.length_c   1.000
_cell.angle_alpha   90.00
_cell.angle_beta   90.00
_cell.angle_gamma   90.00
#
_symmetry.space_group_name_H-M   'P 1'
#
loop_
_entity.id
_entity.type
_entity.pdbx_description
1 polymer ?
#
loop_
_entity_poly.entity_id
_entity_poly.type
_entity_poly.pdbx_seq_one_letter_code
_entity_poly.pdbx_strand_id
1 'polypeptide(L)'
;MSAMTGLYLQCFLMMYGDPDMSWEFLFKCSSLVSSGYLWVRRLHASVHLPVSLTVSGIPPLYSCTCHNVELILMAEVPLVYSAFRMSGYTPSQICQHWLRQCFWNYLDWEEICLYICTCLTMGIDYQVYFCIAILRHLQQDILRKTQQQQLLIFLKENPIHNFKVCEQLAFMQELEARYRPTILSDLQNITKP
;
A
#
# COMPACT_ATOMS: atom_id res chain seq x y z
N MET A 1 -11.64 17.59 1.80
CA MET A 1 -11.59 17.37 3.26
C MET A 1 -11.41 15.92 3.69
N SER A 2 -11.68 14.88 2.88
CA SER A 2 -11.83 13.50 3.40
C SER A 2 -10.55 12.66 3.67
N ALA A 3 -9.38 13.00 3.11
CA ALA A 3 -8.16 12.18 3.28
C ALA A 3 -7.19 12.69 4.37
N MET A 4 -7.26 13.98 4.73
CA MET A 4 -6.47 14.55 5.84
C MET A 4 -6.95 14.01 7.19
N THR A 5 -8.23 13.70 7.26
CA THR A 5 -8.88 13.00 8.38
C THR A 5 -8.52 11.53 8.43
N GLY A 6 -8.14 10.86 7.33
CA GLY A 6 -7.92 9.40 7.31
C GLY A 6 -6.75 8.97 8.21
N LEU A 7 -5.52 9.35 7.86
CA LEU A 7 -4.34 8.99 8.66
C LEU A 7 -4.36 9.64 10.05
N TYR A 8 -4.84 10.89 10.18
CA TYR A 8 -5.00 11.53 11.48
C TYR A 8 -5.95 10.74 12.37
N LEU A 9 -7.13 10.36 11.86
CA LEU A 9 -8.10 9.57 12.62
C LEU A 9 -7.54 8.19 12.97
N GLN A 10 -6.74 7.59 12.09
CA GLN A 10 -6.09 6.32 12.36
C GLN A 10 -5.04 6.45 13.48
N CYS A 11 -4.15 7.44 13.41
CA CYS A 11 -3.21 7.74 14.49
C CYS A 11 -3.95 8.10 15.79
N PHE A 12 -5.03 8.86 15.69
CA PHE A 12 -5.91 9.20 16.82
C PHE A 12 -6.51 7.98 17.49
N LEU A 13 -7.06 7.05 16.70
CA LEU A 13 -7.59 5.78 17.20
C LEU A 13 -6.46 4.90 17.77
N MET A 14 -5.28 4.87 17.15
CA MET A 14 -4.11 4.14 17.68
C MET A 14 -3.66 4.68 19.04
N MET A 15 -3.76 5.99 19.25
CA MET A 15 -3.42 6.66 20.51
C MET A 15 -4.62 6.76 21.46
N TYR A 16 -5.61 5.86 21.33
CA TYR A 16 -6.80 5.79 22.20
C TYR A 16 -7.61 7.10 22.30
N GLY A 17 -7.55 7.93 21.27
CA GLY A 17 -8.22 9.22 21.21
C GLY A 17 -7.49 10.36 21.92
N ASP A 18 -6.20 10.20 22.22
CA ASP A 18 -5.36 11.27 22.74
C ASP A 18 -4.86 12.18 21.59
N PRO A 19 -5.33 13.45 21.52
CA PRO A 19 -4.96 14.35 20.43
C PRO A 19 -3.50 14.80 20.50
N ASP A 20 -2.92 14.94 21.70
CA ASP A 20 -1.56 15.43 21.91
C ASP A 20 -0.54 14.37 21.49
N MET A 21 -0.74 13.12 21.92
CA MET A 21 0.08 11.98 21.48
C MET A 21 -0.02 11.76 19.98
N SER A 22 -1.23 11.90 19.41
CA SER A 22 -1.45 11.77 17.98
C SER A 22 -0.74 12.84 17.18
N TRP A 23 -0.79 14.08 17.65
CA TRP A 23 -0.11 15.19 17.01
C TRP A 23 1.40 15.05 17.11
N GLU A 24 1.93 14.70 18.28
CA GLU A 24 3.36 14.47 18.49
C GLU A 24 3.89 13.34 17.60
N PHE A 25 3.14 12.23 17.52
CA PHE A 25 3.45 11.13 16.62
C PHE A 25 3.44 11.58 15.16
N LEU A 26 2.38 12.27 14.71
CA LEU A 26 2.29 12.75 13.33
C LEU A 26 3.41 13.74 13.00
N PHE A 27 3.78 14.60 13.95
CA PHE A 27 4.88 15.55 13.80
C PHE A 27 6.22 14.81 13.62
N LYS A 28 6.55 13.86 14.50
CA LYS A 28 7.76 13.01 14.38
C LYS A 28 7.72 12.11 13.14
N CYS A 29 6.56 11.56 12.81
CA CYS A 29 6.36 10.74 11.63
C CYS A 29 6.56 11.57 10.36
N SER A 30 6.18 12.86 10.36
CA SER A 30 6.29 13.74 9.20
C SER A 30 7.72 13.96 8.70
N SER A 31 8.73 13.80 9.57
CA SER A 31 10.14 13.88 9.18
C SER A 31 10.67 12.61 8.48
N LEU A 32 9.90 11.52 8.47
CA LEU A 32 10.26 10.29 7.76
C LEU A 32 9.86 10.40 6.28
N VAL A 33 10.68 9.85 5.37
CA VAL A 33 10.35 9.79 3.93
C VAL A 33 9.19 8.82 3.68
N SER A 34 9.14 7.72 4.44
CA SER A 34 8.10 6.68 4.35
C SER A 34 6.69 7.21 4.62
N SER A 35 6.56 8.19 5.51
CA SER A 35 5.27 8.79 5.82
C SER A 35 4.71 9.66 4.68
N GLY A 36 5.52 10.01 3.67
CA GLY A 36 5.02 10.63 2.44
C GLY A 36 4.17 9.67 1.61
N TYR A 37 4.45 8.37 1.65
CA TYR A 37 3.67 7.34 0.96
C TYR A 37 2.38 6.97 1.71
N LEU A 38 2.43 6.97 3.05
CA LEU A 38 1.24 6.82 3.88
C LEU A 38 0.35 8.08 3.86
N TRP A 39 0.96 9.26 3.73
CA TRP A 39 0.28 10.56 3.73
C TRP A 39 0.58 11.39 2.47
N VAL A 40 0.11 10.92 1.32
CA VAL A 40 0.46 11.53 0.02
C VAL A 40 0.02 12.99 -0.13
N ARG A 41 -1.01 13.45 0.59
CA ARG A 41 -1.38 14.87 0.64
C ARG A 41 -0.28 15.76 1.24
N ARG A 42 0.57 15.25 2.14
CA ARG A 42 1.71 16.02 2.67
C ARG A 42 2.69 16.41 1.57
N LEU A 43 2.89 15.53 0.59
CA LEU A 43 3.80 15.80 -0.51
C LEU A 43 3.28 16.90 -1.45
N HIS A 44 1.96 17.02 -1.60
CA HIS A 44 1.36 18.13 -2.33
C HIS A 44 1.52 19.49 -1.65
N ALA A 45 1.73 19.51 -0.33
CA ALA A 45 2.03 20.73 0.44
C ALA A 45 3.54 20.96 0.63
N SER A 46 4.38 20.00 0.22
CA SER A 46 5.83 20.13 0.31
C SER A 46 6.36 20.87 -0.90
N VAL A 47 6.99 22.03 -0.65
CA VAL A 47 7.60 22.91 -1.66
C VAL A 47 8.75 22.22 -2.43
N HIS A 48 9.17 21.02 -2.01
CA HIS A 48 10.33 20.30 -2.54
C HIS A 48 10.01 19.20 -3.55
N LEU A 49 8.76 19.04 -4.00
CA LEU A 49 8.44 18.05 -5.03
C LEU A 49 8.71 18.63 -6.43
N PRO A 50 9.53 17.97 -7.29
CA PRO A 50 9.80 18.43 -8.65
C PRO A 50 8.51 18.75 -9.42
N VAL A 51 8.45 19.91 -10.07
CA VAL A 51 7.24 20.39 -10.79
C VAL A 51 6.81 19.42 -11.90
N SER A 52 7.74 18.68 -12.50
CA SER A 52 7.43 17.62 -13.48
C SER A 52 6.55 16.50 -12.91
N LEU A 53 6.58 16.29 -11.60
CA LEU A 53 5.85 15.24 -10.89
C LEU A 53 4.43 15.67 -10.47
N THR A 54 4.08 16.96 -10.59
CA THR A 54 2.73 17.48 -10.24
C THR A 54 1.80 17.55 -11.44
N VAL A 55 2.32 17.47 -12.67
CA VAL A 55 1.56 17.66 -13.93
C VAL A 55 0.69 16.45 -14.30
N SER A 56 1.06 15.22 -13.87
CA SER A 56 0.32 14.00 -14.22
C SER A 56 -0.95 13.76 -13.38
N GLY A 57 -1.15 14.51 -12.29
CA GLY A 57 -2.24 14.28 -11.31
C GLY A 57 -2.14 12.96 -10.53
N ILE A 58 -1.17 12.09 -10.86
CA ILE A 58 -0.87 10.84 -10.18
C ILE A 58 0.45 11.03 -9.43
N PRO A 59 0.45 11.03 -8.09
CA PRO A 59 1.68 11.13 -7.32
C PRO A 59 2.68 10.05 -7.78
N PRO A 60 3.91 10.41 -8.20
CA PRO A 60 4.86 9.48 -8.80
C PRO A 60 5.20 8.28 -7.90
N LEU A 61 5.07 8.48 -6.60
CA LEU A 61 5.21 7.45 -5.58
C LEU A 61 4.27 6.26 -5.83
N TYR A 62 3.04 6.52 -6.28
CA TYR A 62 2.12 5.45 -6.66
C TYR A 62 2.52 4.79 -7.97
N SER A 63 3.08 5.52 -8.93
CA SER A 63 3.52 4.94 -10.21
C SER A 63 4.58 3.87 -9.99
N CYS A 64 5.58 4.15 -9.16
CA CYS A 64 6.65 3.19 -8.89
C CYS A 64 6.19 2.06 -7.95
N THR A 65 5.32 2.35 -6.98
CA THR A 65 4.70 1.29 -6.15
C THR A 65 3.91 0.31 -7.03
N CYS A 66 3.07 0.84 -7.93
CA CYS A 66 2.29 0.05 -8.89
C CYS A 66 3.19 -0.81 -9.80
N HIS A 67 4.23 -0.21 -10.38
CA HIS A 67 5.17 -0.95 -11.23
C HIS A 67 5.80 -2.13 -10.48
N ASN A 68 6.29 -1.90 -9.27
CA ASN A 68 6.90 -2.96 -8.44
C ASN A 68 5.90 -4.04 -8.03
N VAL A 69 4.64 -3.67 -7.75
CA VAL A 69 3.56 -4.64 -7.50
C VAL A 69 3.37 -5.55 -8.72
N GLU A 70 3.27 -4.99 -9.92
CA GLU A 70 3.10 -5.80 -11.14
C GLU A 70 4.29 -6.75 -11.38
N LEU A 71 5.52 -6.25 -11.22
CA LEU A 71 6.73 -7.03 -11.41
C LEU A 71 6.80 -8.21 -10.45
N ILE A 72 6.64 -7.96 -9.15
CA ILE A 72 6.72 -9.02 -8.14
C ILE A 72 5.55 -9.99 -8.28
N LEU A 73 4.34 -9.49 -8.53
CA LEU A 73 3.17 -10.36 -8.64
C LEU A 73 3.30 -11.34 -9.82
N MET A 74 3.84 -10.86 -10.95
CA MET A 74 4.11 -11.71 -12.11
C MET A 74 5.10 -12.84 -11.78
N ALA A 75 6.11 -12.57 -10.93
CA ALA A 75 7.12 -13.55 -10.54
C ALA A 75 6.62 -14.52 -9.45
N GLU A 76 5.98 -14.00 -8.40
CA GLU A 76 5.69 -14.74 -7.17
C GLU A 76 4.30 -15.39 -7.17
N VAL A 77 3.33 -14.77 -7.87
CA VAL A 77 1.93 -15.22 -7.87
C VAL A 77 1.37 -15.18 -9.31
N PRO A 78 1.96 -15.93 -10.26
CA PRO A 78 1.66 -15.81 -11.69
C PRO A 78 0.20 -16.14 -12.04
N LEU A 79 -0.46 -17.00 -11.26
CA LEU A 79 -1.88 -17.33 -11.43
C LEU A 79 -2.78 -16.12 -11.18
N VAL A 80 -2.50 -15.36 -10.13
CA VAL A 80 -3.22 -14.12 -9.82
C VAL A 80 -2.96 -13.09 -10.92
N TYR A 81 -1.69 -12.90 -11.31
CA TYR A 81 -1.34 -11.99 -12.41
C TYR A 81 -2.10 -12.34 -13.70
N SER A 82 -2.19 -13.63 -14.05
CA SER A 82 -2.93 -14.09 -15.23
C SER A 82 -4.44 -13.87 -15.10
N ALA A 83 -5.02 -14.08 -13.91
CA ALA A 83 -6.43 -13.82 -13.64
C ALA A 83 -6.81 -12.35 -13.86
N PHE A 84 -5.96 -11.42 -13.44
CA PHE A 84 -6.10 -9.99 -13.74
C PHE A 84 -6.03 -9.71 -15.23
N ARG A 85 -5.03 -10.28 -15.93
CA ARG A 85 -4.91 -10.11 -17.39
C ARG A 85 -6.13 -10.62 -18.15
N MET A 86 -6.68 -11.78 -17.78
CA MET A 86 -7.90 -12.32 -18.38
C MET A 86 -9.13 -11.46 -18.09
N SER A 87 -9.17 -10.80 -16.93
CA SER A 87 -10.27 -9.92 -16.53
C SER A 87 -10.17 -8.52 -17.17
N GLY A 88 -9.06 -8.19 -17.84
CA GLY A 88 -8.86 -6.89 -18.50
C GLY A 88 -8.46 -5.75 -17.55
N TYR A 89 -7.96 -6.05 -16.35
CA TYR A 89 -7.56 -5.05 -15.36
C TYR A 89 -6.13 -5.27 -14.89
N THR A 90 -5.47 -4.21 -14.42
CA THR A 90 -4.13 -4.34 -13.83
C THR A 90 -4.20 -4.49 -12.31
N PRO A 91 -3.40 -5.39 -11.69
CA PRO A 91 -3.35 -5.54 -10.23
C PRO A 91 -2.98 -4.23 -9.51
N SER A 92 -2.13 -3.42 -10.15
CA SER A 92 -1.74 -2.09 -9.69
C SER A 92 -2.91 -1.18 -9.38
N GLN A 93 -3.96 -1.18 -10.21
CA GLN A 93 -5.13 -0.32 -10.01
C GLN A 93 -5.86 -0.65 -8.70
N ILE A 94 -5.95 -1.94 -8.38
CA ILE A 94 -6.56 -2.42 -7.13
C ILE A 94 -5.68 -2.06 -5.94
N CYS A 95 -4.38 -2.35 -6.02
CA CYS A 95 -3.46 -2.03 -4.94
C CYS A 95 -3.43 -0.53 -4.67
N GLN A 96 -3.38 0.31 -5.71
CA GLN A 96 -3.47 1.75 -5.55
C GLN A 96 -4.79 2.18 -4.90
N HIS A 97 -5.91 1.53 -5.23
CA HIS A 97 -7.20 1.82 -4.62
C HIS A 97 -7.20 1.54 -3.11
N TRP A 98 -6.64 0.42 -2.68
CA TRP A 98 -6.48 0.08 -1.26
C TRP A 98 -5.53 1.03 -0.54
N LEU A 99 -4.36 1.30 -1.13
CA LEU A 99 -3.32 2.14 -0.55
C LEU A 99 -3.78 3.59 -0.35
N ARG A 100 -4.54 4.16 -1.30
CA ARG A 100 -5.13 5.51 -1.16
C ARG A 100 -6.04 5.65 0.05
N GLN A 101 -6.61 4.55 0.52
CA GLN A 101 -7.48 4.49 1.68
C GLN A 101 -6.76 3.92 2.91
N CYS A 102 -5.45 3.65 2.83
CA CYS A 102 -4.70 2.92 3.86
C CYS A 102 -5.45 1.65 4.30
N PHE A 103 -6.05 0.93 3.35
CA PHE A 103 -6.86 -0.28 3.54
C PHE A 103 -8.12 -0.10 4.40
N TRP A 104 -8.56 1.14 4.65
CA TRP A 104 -9.82 1.41 5.33
C TRP A 104 -11.00 0.73 4.62
N ASN A 105 -11.90 0.12 5.38
CA ASN A 105 -13.01 -0.75 4.93
C ASN A 105 -12.62 -2.12 4.35
N TYR A 106 -11.32 -2.42 4.18
CA TYR A 106 -10.88 -3.71 3.66
C TYR A 106 -10.25 -4.60 4.72
N LEU A 107 -9.47 -4.02 5.63
CA LEU A 107 -8.78 -4.76 6.68
C LEU A 107 -9.34 -4.44 8.06
N ASP A 108 -9.21 -5.40 8.96
CA ASP A 108 -9.48 -5.20 10.38
C ASP A 108 -8.54 -4.12 10.94
N TRP A 109 -9.01 -3.42 11.97
CA TRP A 109 -8.29 -2.30 12.57
C TRP A 109 -6.86 -2.68 13.02
N GLU A 110 -6.72 -3.86 13.62
CA GLU A 110 -5.43 -4.42 14.05
C GLU A 110 -4.44 -4.53 12.88
N GLU A 111 -4.88 -5.04 11.73
CA GLU A 111 -4.04 -5.24 10.56
C GLU A 111 -3.67 -3.90 9.89
N ILE A 112 -4.55 -2.89 9.95
CA ILE A 112 -4.24 -1.53 9.51
C ILE A 112 -3.14 -0.92 10.39
N CYS A 113 -3.20 -1.12 11.71
CA CYS A 113 -2.17 -0.66 12.63
C CYS A 113 -0.84 -1.35 12.31
N LEU A 114 -0.86 -2.68 12.14
CA LEU A 114 0.32 -3.46 11.79
C LEU A 114 0.90 -3.06 10.44
N TYR A 115 0.08 -2.75 9.44
CA TYR A 115 0.51 -2.20 8.15
C TYR A 115 1.31 -0.90 8.33
N ILE A 116 0.76 0.06 9.09
CA ILE A 116 1.40 1.34 9.35
C ILE A 116 2.72 1.13 10.11
N CYS A 117 2.69 0.33 11.18
CA CYS A 117 3.89 -0.01 11.94
C CYS A 117 4.97 -0.63 11.04
N THR A 118 4.60 -1.61 10.22
CA THR A 118 5.53 -2.31 9.31
C THR A 118 6.18 -1.34 8.31
N CYS A 119 5.39 -0.46 7.68
CA CYS A 119 5.93 0.55 6.75
C CYS A 119 6.88 1.55 7.45
N LEU A 120 6.63 1.88 8.72
CA LEU A 120 7.43 2.82 9.48
C LEU A 120 8.72 2.19 10.04
N THR A 121 8.67 0.93 10.47
CA THR A 121 9.81 0.26 11.12
C THR A 121 10.69 -0.51 10.14
N MET A 122 10.12 -1.14 9.11
CA MET A 122 10.84 -2.03 8.20
C MET A 122 11.21 -1.36 6.87
N GLY A 123 10.60 -0.23 6.54
CA GLY A 123 10.83 0.54 5.32
C GLY A 123 9.60 0.61 4.43
N ILE A 124 9.58 1.58 3.51
CA ILE A 124 8.38 1.83 2.71
C ILE A 124 8.18 0.85 1.57
N ASP A 125 9.22 0.12 1.19
CA ASP A 125 9.14 -0.99 0.23
C ASP A 125 8.21 -2.11 0.72
N TYR A 126 8.00 -2.23 2.04
CA TYR A 126 7.01 -3.13 2.62
C TYR A 126 5.58 -2.86 2.17
N GLN A 127 5.25 -1.64 1.74
CA GLN A 127 3.95 -1.35 1.15
C GLN A 127 3.68 -2.19 -0.11
N VAL A 128 4.71 -2.46 -0.90
CA VAL A 128 4.64 -3.34 -2.07
C VAL A 128 4.45 -4.79 -1.62
N TYR A 129 5.30 -5.27 -0.71
CA TYR A 129 5.23 -6.66 -0.21
C TYR A 129 3.88 -6.96 0.46
N PHE A 130 3.30 -5.98 1.15
CA PHE A 130 1.99 -6.09 1.76
C PHE A 130 0.88 -6.31 0.72
N CYS A 131 0.92 -5.56 -0.39
CA CYS A 131 -0.02 -5.77 -1.50
C CYS A 131 0.14 -7.15 -2.13
N ILE A 132 1.38 -7.63 -2.31
CA ILE A 132 1.65 -8.98 -2.82
C ILE A 132 1.12 -10.05 -1.84
N ALA A 133 1.34 -9.87 -0.54
CA ALA A 133 0.84 -10.77 0.49
C ALA A 133 -0.70 -10.88 0.48
N ILE A 134 -1.40 -9.75 0.36
CA ILE A 134 -2.87 -9.73 0.23
C ILE A 134 -3.31 -10.48 -1.03
N LEU A 135 -2.69 -10.19 -2.18
CA LEU A 135 -3.05 -10.82 -3.44
C LEU A 135 -2.78 -12.33 -3.43
N ARG A 136 -1.70 -12.76 -2.78
CA ARG A 136 -1.37 -14.17 -2.53
C ARG A 136 -2.43 -14.83 -1.64
N HIS A 137 -2.80 -14.20 -0.54
CA HIS A 137 -3.86 -14.67 0.37
C HIS A 137 -5.19 -14.86 -0.37
N LEU A 138 -5.55 -13.92 -1.22
CA LEU A 138 -6.80 -13.92 -2.00
C LEU A 138 -6.75 -14.80 -3.25
N GLN A 139 -5.67 -15.55 -3.51
CA GLN A 139 -5.47 -16.23 -4.79
C GLN A 139 -6.66 -17.12 -5.19
N GLN A 140 -7.17 -17.93 -4.27
CA GLN A 140 -8.28 -18.85 -4.57
C GLN A 140 -9.58 -18.08 -4.91
N ASP A 141 -9.90 -17.05 -4.14
CA ASP A 141 -11.07 -16.21 -4.39
C ASP A 141 -10.94 -15.43 -5.70
N ILE A 142 -9.75 -14.91 -6.00
CA ILE A 142 -9.46 -14.22 -7.27
C ILE A 142 -9.74 -15.16 -8.45
N LEU A 143 -9.18 -16.37 -8.44
CA LEU A 143 -9.37 -17.35 -9.53
C LEU A 143 -10.86 -17.69 -9.70
N ARG A 144 -11.58 -17.91 -8.60
CA ARG A 144 -13.02 -18.21 -8.62
C ARG A 144 -13.83 -17.02 -9.14
N LYS A 145 -13.53 -15.80 -8.68
CA LYS A 145 -14.26 -14.58 -9.04
C LYS A 145 -13.97 -14.11 -10.46
N THR A 146 -12.80 -14.44 -11.01
CA THR A 146 -12.51 -14.26 -12.44
C THR A 146 -13.44 -15.10 -13.31
N GLN A 147 -13.65 -16.39 -12.98
CA GLN A 147 -14.58 -17.24 -13.73
C GLN A 147 -16.03 -16.72 -13.67
N GLN A 148 -16.39 -16.07 -12.57
CA GLN A 148 -17.72 -15.47 -12.36
C GLN A 148 -17.86 -14.06 -12.98
N GLN A 149 -16.80 -13.51 -13.58
CA GLN A 149 -16.74 -12.12 -14.07
C GLN A 149 -17.06 -11.08 -12.97
N GLN A 150 -16.74 -11.41 -11.71
CA GLN A 150 -17.01 -10.60 -10.52
C GLN A 150 -15.74 -10.11 -9.82
N LEU A 151 -14.56 -10.34 -10.41
CA LEU A 151 -13.28 -10.04 -9.77
C LEU A 151 -13.17 -8.58 -9.30
N LEU A 152 -13.57 -7.62 -10.13
CA LEU A 152 -13.44 -6.20 -9.82
C LEU A 152 -14.32 -5.78 -8.65
N ILE A 153 -15.60 -6.17 -8.70
CA ILE A 153 -16.56 -5.92 -7.62
C ILE A 153 -16.04 -6.56 -6.34
N PHE A 154 -15.54 -7.79 -6.45
CA PHE A 154 -15.00 -8.50 -5.30
C PHE A 154 -13.88 -7.73 -4.60
N LEU A 155 -12.85 -7.29 -5.34
CA LEU A 155 -11.68 -6.62 -4.78
C LEU A 155 -11.92 -5.16 -4.37
N LYS A 156 -12.95 -4.51 -4.94
CA LYS A 156 -13.28 -3.11 -4.64
C LYS A 156 -14.34 -2.94 -3.57
N GLU A 157 -15.19 -3.93 -3.33
CA GLU A 157 -16.36 -3.71 -2.46
C GLU A 157 -16.38 -4.63 -1.25
N ASN A 158 -15.67 -5.77 -1.28
CA ASN A 158 -15.67 -6.70 -0.16
C ASN A 158 -14.46 -6.51 0.76
N PRO A 159 -14.68 -6.64 2.08
CA PRO A 159 -13.58 -6.76 3.03
C PRO A 159 -12.70 -7.99 2.75
N ILE A 160 -11.43 -7.87 3.10
CA ILE A 160 -10.44 -8.93 3.00
C ILE A 160 -10.49 -9.70 4.32
N HIS A 161 -11.22 -10.81 4.30
CA HIS A 161 -11.39 -11.63 5.49
C HIS A 161 -10.17 -12.51 5.79
N ASN A 162 -9.93 -12.75 7.08
CA ASN A 162 -8.92 -13.68 7.59
C ASN A 162 -7.48 -13.38 7.13
N PHE A 163 -7.19 -12.15 6.73
CA PHE A 163 -5.82 -11.73 6.42
C PHE A 163 -5.12 -11.34 7.72
N LYS A 164 -4.02 -12.01 8.05
CA LYS A 164 -3.23 -11.75 9.25
C LYS A 164 -1.79 -11.40 8.89
N VAL A 165 -1.37 -10.18 9.22
CA VAL A 165 -0.04 -9.65 8.88
C VAL A 165 1.07 -10.51 9.48
N CYS A 166 0.89 -10.97 10.71
CA CYS A 166 1.85 -11.83 11.40
C CYS A 166 2.11 -13.14 10.65
N GLU A 167 1.09 -13.74 10.02
CA GLU A 167 1.22 -14.97 9.24
C GLU A 167 1.92 -14.73 7.89
N GLN A 168 1.82 -13.50 7.36
CA GLN A 168 2.44 -13.11 6.10
C GLN A 168 3.84 -12.54 6.27
N LEU A 169 4.27 -12.23 7.49
CA LEU A 169 5.52 -11.51 7.75
C LEU A 169 6.75 -12.26 7.24
N ALA A 170 6.82 -13.57 7.47
CA ALA A 170 7.92 -14.40 6.98
C ALA A 170 8.03 -14.35 5.45
N PHE A 171 6.89 -14.44 4.76
CA PHE A 171 6.85 -14.30 3.31
C PHE A 171 7.27 -12.90 2.84
N MET A 172 6.83 -11.84 3.52
CA MET A 172 7.26 -10.48 3.19
C MET A 172 8.77 -10.27 3.39
N GLN A 173 9.38 -10.91 4.40
CA GLN A 173 10.83 -10.89 4.61
C GLN A 173 11.59 -11.66 3.51
N GLU A 174 11.03 -12.75 2.99
CA GLU A 174 11.59 -13.44 1.82
C GLU A 174 11.53 -12.58 0.55
N LEU A 175 10.47 -11.78 0.38
CA LEU A 175 10.39 -10.80 -0.70
C LEU A 175 11.42 -9.68 -0.50
N GLU A 176 11.56 -9.18 0.73
CA GLU A 176 12.56 -8.19 1.08
C GLU A 176 13.96 -8.65 0.67
N ALA A 177 14.37 -9.85 1.08
CA ALA A 177 15.70 -10.38 0.80
C ALA A 177 16.00 -10.46 -0.71
N ARG A 178 14.97 -10.70 -1.54
CA ARG A 178 15.10 -10.84 -2.99
C ARG A 178 15.01 -9.53 -3.76
N TYR A 179 14.13 -8.63 -3.33
CA TYR A 179 13.73 -7.47 -4.13
C TYR A 179 14.11 -6.11 -3.54
N ARG A 180 14.44 -6.03 -2.24
CA ARG A 180 14.81 -4.77 -1.58
C ARG A 180 15.93 -4.00 -2.29
N PRO A 181 17.02 -4.64 -2.79
CA PRO A 181 18.07 -3.91 -3.50
C PRO A 181 17.57 -3.15 -4.74
N THR A 182 16.59 -3.71 -5.46
CA THR A 182 16.00 -3.10 -6.65
C THR A 182 14.94 -2.07 -6.27
N ILE A 183 13.95 -2.49 -5.46
CA ILE A 183 12.75 -1.70 -5.14
C ILE A 183 13.09 -0.50 -4.28
N LEU A 184 13.91 -0.67 -3.24
CA LEU A 184 14.25 0.44 -2.36
C LEU A 184 15.01 1.52 -3.12
N SER A 185 15.87 1.12 -4.08
CA SER A 185 16.55 2.07 -4.95
C SER A 185 15.57 2.83 -5.84
N ASP A 186 14.59 2.15 -6.44
CA ASP A 186 13.58 2.77 -7.30
C ASP A 186 12.69 3.74 -6.53
N LEU A 187 12.29 3.37 -5.30
CA LEU A 187 11.47 4.23 -4.43
C LEU A 187 12.27 5.44 -3.91
N GLN A 188 13.56 5.27 -3.59
CA GLN A 188 14.43 6.36 -3.14
C GLN A 188 14.87 7.31 -4.27
N ASN A 189 14.98 6.83 -5.51
CA ASN A 189 15.39 7.66 -6.64
C ASN A 189 14.33 8.71 -7.00
N ILE A 190 13.06 8.48 -6.68
CA ILE A 190 11.95 9.46 -6.89
C ILE A 190 12.01 10.61 -5.89
N THR A 191 12.73 10.44 -4.77
CA THR A 191 12.89 11.47 -3.73
C THR A 191 14.15 12.31 -3.90
N LYS A 192 14.98 12.03 -4.90
CA LYS A 192 16.10 12.89 -5.28
C LYS A 192 15.60 14.01 -6.21
N PRO A 193 15.98 15.28 -5.95
CA PRO A 193 15.52 16.44 -6.72
C PRO A 193 15.99 16.45 -8.16
#